data_AF-A0A1Y4HSK8-F1
#
_entry.id   AF-A0A1Y4HSK8-F1
#
_cell.length_a   1.000
_cell.length_b   1.000
_cell.length_c   1.000
_cell.angle_alpha   90.00
_cell.angle_beta   90.00
_cell.angle_gamma   90.00
#
_symmetry.space_group_name_H-M   'P 1'
#
loop_
_entity.id
_entity.type
_entity.pdbx_description
1 polymer ?
#
loop_
_entity_poly.entity_id
_entity_poly.type
_entity_poly.pdbx_seq_one_letter_code
_entity_poly.pdbx_strand_id
1 'polypeptide(L)' 'MGDLEIDFVAEREGRPHYFQVALSVLDESTLERELRPLERLDDAYPKTLLTLDRIGSSDHNGIEQLNLIDWLLA' A
#
# COMPACT_ATOMS: atom_id res chain seq x y z
N MET A 1 -14.99 -15.13 -0.88
CA MET A 1 -13.64 -15.71 -1.01
C MET A 1 -13.02 -15.00 -2.20
N GLY A 2 -12.45 -13.82 -1.94
CA GLY A 2 -11.68 -13.10 -2.95
C GLY A 2 -10.24 -13.27 -2.52
N ASP A 3 -9.42 -13.83 -3.40
CA ASP A 3 -7.99 -13.92 -3.18
C ASP A 3 -7.48 -12.49 -2.96
N LEU A 4 -6.83 -12.26 -1.82
CA LEU A 4 -6.20 -10.98 -1.58
C LEU A 4 -4.97 -10.92 -2.46
N GLU A 5 -5.11 -10.21 -3.57
CA GLU A 5 -4.04 -9.95 -4.52
C GLU A 5 -3.28 -8.69 -4.10
N ILE A 6 -1.98 -8.70 -4.33
CA ILE A 6 -1.12 -7.51 -4.20
C ILE A 6 -0.96 -6.95 -5.61
N ASP A 7 -1.31 -5.68 -5.83
CA ASP A 7 -1.30 -5.09 -7.17
C ASP A 7 0.10 -5.11 -7.81
N PHE A 8 1.13 -4.76 -7.04
CA PHE A 8 2.51 -4.76 -7.51
C PHE A 8 3.50 -5.25 -6.47
N VAL A 9 4.51 -5.96 -6.95
CA VAL A 9 5.71 -6.31 -6.20
C VAL A 9 6.91 -5.78 -6.96
N ALA A 10 7.67 -4.88 -6.34
CA ALA A 10 8.98 -4.49 -6.86
C ALA A 10 10.06 -5.26 -6.11
N GLU A 11 11.13 -5.63 -6.80
CA GLU A 11 12.27 -6.30 -6.17
C GLU A 11 13.56 -5.54 -6.46
N ARG A 12 14.39 -5.37 -5.43
CA ARG A 12 15.77 -4.91 -5.57
C ARG A 12 16.69 -5.80 -4.75
N GLU A 13 17.69 -6.40 -5.39
CA GLU A 13 18.69 -7.26 -4.74
C GLU A 13 18.04 -8.39 -3.90
N GLY A 14 16.96 -9.01 -4.41
CA GLY A 14 16.25 -10.07 -3.70
C GLY A 14 15.41 -9.61 -2.51
N ARG A 15 15.18 -8.30 -2.36
CA ARG A 15 14.31 -7.72 -1.33
C ARG A 15 13.03 -7.20 -1.98
N PRO A 16 11.87 -7.83 -1.74
CA PRO A 16 10.60 -7.35 -2.27
C PRO A 16 10.13 -6.10 -1.52
N HIS A 17 9.33 -5.30 -2.23
CA HIS A 17 8.51 -4.21 -1.72
C HIS A 17 7.12 -4.38 -2.31
N TYR A 18 6.11 -4.42 -1.45
CA TYR A 18 4.73 -4.66 -1.83
C TYR A 18 3.93 -3.37 -1.92
N PHE A 19 3.12 -3.24 -2.95
CA PHE A 19 2.31 -2.05 -3.19
C PHE A 19 0.86 -2.42 -3.44
N GLN A 20 -0.02 -1.70 -2.75
CA GLN A 20 -1.44 -1.62 -3.09
C GLN A 20 -1.71 -0.22 -3.67
N VAL A 21 -2.60 -0.11 -4.66
CA VAL A 21 -2.91 1.14 -5.35
C VAL A 21 -4.41 1.39 -5.36
N ALA A 22 -4.81 2.57 -4.92
CA ALA A 22 -6.21 2.99 -4.98
C ALA A 22 -6.33 4.44 -5.47
N LEU A 23 -7.48 4.79 -6.06
CA LEU A 23 -7.77 6.19 -6.39
C LEU A 23 -7.86 7.03 -5.10
N SER A 24 -8.63 6.56 -4.12
CA SER A 24 -8.86 7.21 -2.83
C SER A 24 -9.28 6.18 -1.79
N VAL A 25 -8.90 6.42 -0.53
CA VAL A 25 -9.26 5.61 0.65
C VAL A 25 -9.85 6.46 1.78
N LEU A 26 -10.40 7.63 1.46
CA LEU A 26 -11.08 8.49 2.45
C LEU A 26 -12.29 7.80 3.11
N ASP A 27 -12.87 6.83 2.43
CA ASP A 27 -13.85 5.92 3.01
C ASP A 27 -13.15 4.80 3.78
N GLU A 28 -13.44 4.67 5.08
CA GLU A 28 -12.79 3.73 6.00
C GLU A 28 -12.94 2.27 5.53
N SER A 29 -14.11 1.90 5.00
CA SER A 29 -14.33 0.54 4.47
C SER A 29 -13.45 0.23 3.26
N THR A 30 -13.12 1.26 2.49
CA THR A 30 -12.19 1.17 1.36
C THR A 30 -10.76 1.07 1.87
N LEU A 31 -10.35 1.89 2.83
CA LEU A 31 -9.03 1.77 3.47
C LEU A 31 -8.80 0.35 4.02
N GLU A 32 -9.73 -0.17 4.83
CA GLU A 32 -9.64 -1.52 5.41
C GLU A 32 -9.58 -2.64 4.35
N ARG A 33 -10.18 -2.42 3.18
CA ARG A 33 -10.15 -3.38 2.08
C ARG A 33 -8.78 -3.39 1.40
N GLU A 34 -8.22 -2.21 1.15
CA GLU A 34 -6.91 -2.06 0.49
C GLU A 34 -5.73 -2.39 1.41
N LEU A 35 -5.85 -2.20 2.73
CA LEU A 35 -4.80 -2.61 3.68
C LEU A 35 -4.74 -4.13 3.86
N ARG A 36 -5.88 -4.83 3.76
CA ARG A 36 -6.01 -6.24 4.11
C ARG A 36 -5.01 -7.17 3.40
N PRO A 37 -4.72 -7.05 2.08
CA PRO A 37 -3.72 -7.87 1.42
C PRO A 37 -2.33 -7.70 2.04
N LEU A 38 -1.93 -6.45 2.31
CA LEU A 38 -0.61 -6.11 2.86
C LEU A 38 -0.47 -6.60 4.31
N GLU A 39 -1.52 -6.46 5.12
CA GLU A 39 -1.53 -6.91 6.53
C GLU A 39 -1.42 -8.43 6.68
N ARG A 40 -1.85 -9.21 5.67
CA ARG A 40 -1.76 -10.68 5.71
C ARG A 40 -0.39 -11.24 5.35
N LEU A 41 0.52 -10.42 4.84
CA LEU A 41 1.88 -10.84 4.54
C LEU A 41 2.66 -11.00 5.85
N ASP A 42 2.99 -12.24 6.19
CA ASP A 42 3.77 -12.60 7.38
C ASP A 42 5.28 -12.45 7.10
N ASP A 43 5.69 -11.24 6.72
CA ASP A 43 7.08 -10.86 6.52
C ASP A 43 7.35 -9.43 6.99
N ALA A 44 8.64 -9.08 7.11
CA ALA A 44 9.10 -7.76 7.54
C ALA A 44 9.53 -6.86 6.36
N TYR A 45 9.13 -7.20 5.13
CA TYR A 45 9.47 -6.38 3.96
C TYR A 45 8.56 -5.15 3.87
N PRO A 46 9.05 -4.06 3.23
CA PRO A 46 8.30 -2.82 3.14
C PRO A 46 7.00 -2.98 2.35
N LYS A 47 5.97 -2.27 2.81
CA LYS A 47 4.60 -2.30 2.32
C LYS A 47 4.11 -0.87 2.16
N THR A 48 3.53 -0.55 1.01
CA THR A 48 3.07 0.82 0.71
C THR A 48 1.69 0.82 0.07
N LEU A 49 0.81 1.71 0.55
CA LEU A 49 -0.47 2.03 -0.06
C LEU A 49 -0.34 3.34 -0.84
N LEU A 50 -0.40 3.29 -2.17
CA LEU A 50 -0.34 4.47 -3.02
C LEU A 50 -1.77 4.96 -3.32
N THR A 51 -2.02 6.24 -3.06
CA THR A 51 -3.34 6.86 -3.31
C THR A 51 -3.20 8.22 -3.99
N LEU A 52 -4.25 8.73 -4.62
CA LEU A 52 -4.26 10.13 -5.10
C LEU A 52 -4.72 11.12 -4.02
N ASP A 53 -5.00 10.64 -2.80
CA ASP A 53 -5.42 11.47 -1.68
C ASP A 53 -4.30 12.41 -1.22
N ARG A 54 -4.68 13.63 -0.82
CA ARG A 54 -3.76 14.65 -0.31
C ARG A 54 -3.90 14.81 1.21
N ILE A 55 -3.72 13.71 1.92
CA ILE A 55 -3.87 13.62 3.38
C ILE A 55 -2.53 13.65 4.12
N GLY A 56 -1.40 13.79 3.40
CA GLY A 56 -0.05 13.68 3.95
C GLY A 56 0.38 12.21 4.09
N SER A 57 1.61 11.98 4.52
CA SER A 57 2.07 10.62 4.83
C SER A 57 1.36 10.10 6.08
N SER A 58 0.87 8.87 6.01
CA SER A 58 0.26 8.15 7.14
C SER A 58 0.81 6.74 7.23
N ASP A 59 0.83 6.18 8.44
CA ASP A 59 1.29 4.82 8.71
C ASP A 59 0.14 3.99 9.28
N HIS A 60 -0.04 2.79 8.71
CA HIS A 60 -1.05 1.82 9.10
C HIS A 60 -0.37 0.52 9.50
N ASN A 61 0.00 0.38 10.77
CA ASN A 61 0.68 -0.81 11.29
C ASN A 61 1.97 -1.17 10.50
N GLY A 62 2.77 -0.16 10.11
CA GLY A 62 3.97 -0.34 9.30
C GLY A 62 3.74 -0.40 7.79
N ILE A 63 2.50 -0.17 7.33
CA ILE A 63 2.18 0.08 5.93
C ILE A 63 2.17 1.59 5.70
N GLU A 64 3.09 2.07 4.87
CA GLU A 64 3.20 3.49 4.56
C GLU A 64 2.16 3.89 3.51
N GLN A 65 1.32 4.88 3.78
CA GLN A 65 0.43 5.47 2.78
C GLN A 65 1.04 6.75 2.22
N LEU A 66 1.20 6.78 0.90
CA LEU A 66 1.81 7.90 0.16
C LEU A 66 0.89 8.42 -0.94
N ASN A 67 1.05 9.70 -1.28
CA ASN A 67 0.47 10.23 -2.50
C ASN A 67 1.23 9.66 -3.72
N LEU A 68 0.50 9.09 -4.66
CA LEU A 68 1.05 8.44 -5.84
C LEU A 68 1.85 9.40 -6.74
N ILE A 69 1.41 10.66 -6.88
CA ILE A 69 2.10 11.64 -7.72
C ILE A 69 3.41 12.07 -7.06
N ASP A 70 3.37 12.34 -5.76
CA ASP A 70 4.58 12.71 -5.02
C ASP A 70 5.60 11.56 -5.03
N TRP A 71 5.13 10.31 -4.88
CA TRP A 71 5.98 9.11 -4.96
C TRP A 71 6.62 8.93 -6.34
N LEU A 72 5.90 9.19 -7.43
CA LEU A 72 6.44 9.10 -8.79
C LEU A 72 7.50 10.17 -9.13
N LEU A 73 7.48 11.30 -8.42
CA LEU A 73 8.35 12.45 -8.65
C LEU A 73 9.52 12.55 -7.67
N ALA A 74 9.59 11.64 -6.69
CA ALA A 74 10.61 11.60 -5.64
C ALA A 74 11.97 11.05 -6.12
#